data_AF-A0A0K1S9I9-F1
#
_entry.id   AF-A0A0K1S9I9-F1
#
_cell.length_a   1.000
_cell.length_b   1.000
_cell.length_c   1.000
_cell.angle_alpha   90.00
_cell.angle_beta   90.00
_cell.angle_gamma   90.00
#
_symmetry.space_group_name_H-M   'P 1'
#
loop_
_entity.id
_entity.type
_entity.pdbx_description
1 polymer ?
#
loop_
_entity_poly.entity_id
_entity_poly.type
_entity_poly.pdbx_seq_one_letter_code
_entity_poly.pdbx_strand_id
1 'polypeptide(L)'
;MTNLESLEITLKLYKSRFGIEAMFKDCQTGGYNLEKTKVSEPRFLALILLIAIAYSLNTTRGQNLKKSGTRDYICRSKEAKRGPERHSDFWIGT
;
A
#
# COMPACT_ATOMS: atom_id res chain seq x y z
N MET A 1 -0.52 18.03 16.97
CA MET A 1 0.61 18.98 17.10
C MET A 1 1.59 18.69 15.98
N THR A 2 2.16 19.72 15.36
CA THR A 2 3.08 19.60 14.21
C THR A 2 4.08 20.75 14.25
N ASN A 3 5.26 20.58 13.65
CA ASN A 3 6.26 21.63 13.45
C ASN A 3 6.21 22.20 12.00
N LEU A 4 5.12 21.95 11.28
CA LEU A 4 4.93 22.42 9.91
C LEU A 4 4.34 23.83 9.90
N GLU A 5 4.85 24.68 9.02
CA GLU A 5 4.53 26.12 8.97
C GLU A 5 3.14 26.42 8.39
N SER A 6 2.61 25.53 7.54
CA SER A 6 1.33 25.72 6.85
C SER A 6 0.27 24.70 7.28
N LEU A 7 -0.93 25.20 7.54
CA LEU A 7 -2.12 24.39 7.80
C LEU A 7 -2.44 23.48 6.60
N GLU A 8 -2.30 23.98 5.37
CA GLU A 8 -2.61 23.22 4.16
C GLU A 8 -1.65 22.02 4.01
N ILE A 9 -0.35 22.26 4.20
CA ILE A 9 0.68 21.20 4.16
C ILE A 9 0.41 20.17 5.25
N THR A 10 0.07 20.64 6.46
CA THR A 10 -0.25 19.78 7.60
C THR A 10 -1.43 18.87 7.30
N LEU A 11 -2.54 19.42 6.80
CA LEU A 11 -3.73 18.65 6.47
C LEU A 11 -3.48 17.66 5.34
N LYS A 12 -2.71 18.06 4.32
CA LYS A 12 -2.33 17.19 3.20
C LYS A 12 -1.49 16.00 3.68
N LEU A 13 -0.46 16.24 4.48
CA LEU A 13 0.40 15.19 5.02
C LEU A 13 -0.34 14.28 5.99
N TYR A 14 -1.21 14.84 6.83
CA TYR A 14 -2.02 14.05 7.75
C TYR A 14 -2.96 13.10 7.00
N LYS A 15 -3.58 13.56 5.90
CA LYS A 15 -4.40 12.69 5.04
C LYS A 15 -3.58 11.57 4.39
N SER A 16 -2.35 11.84 3.97
CA SER A 16 -1.47 10.82 3.39
C SER A 16 -1.08 9.70 4.37
N ARG A 17 -1.24 9.90 5.68
CA ARG A 17 -0.92 8.89 6.71
C ARG A 17 -1.63 7.56 6.47
N PHE A 18 -2.88 7.58 6.02
CA PHE A 18 -3.67 6.36 5.78
C PHE A 18 -3.07 5.46 4.69
N GLY A 19 -2.14 5.96 3.88
CA GLY A 19 -1.45 5.16 2.86
C GLY A 19 -0.66 3.98 3.44
N ILE A 20 -0.19 4.04 4.69
CA ILE A 20 0.55 2.94 5.33
C ILE A 20 -0.37 1.79 5.78
N GLU A 21 -1.67 2.05 5.94
CA GLU A 21 -2.63 1.03 6.42
C GLU A 21 -2.80 -0.11 5.41
N ALA A 22 -2.68 0.20 4.11
CA ALA A 22 -2.66 -0.78 3.04
C ALA A 22 -1.51 -1.79 3.24
N MET A 23 -0.30 -1.28 3.50
CA MET A 23 0.87 -2.11 3.77
C MET A 23 0.67 -2.98 5.02
N PHE A 24 0.10 -2.43 6.10
CA PHE A 24 -0.17 -3.21 7.31
C PHE A 24 -1.20 -4.31 7.07
N LYS A 25 -2.25 -4.01 6.32
CA LYS A 25 -3.27 -5.00 5.96
C LYS A 25 -2.65 -6.14 5.16
N ASP A 26 -1.85 -5.84 4.14
CA ASP A 26 -1.17 -6.83 3.31
C ASP A 26 -0.21 -7.71 4.12
N CYS A 27 0.53 -7.14 5.08
CA CYS A 27 1.39 -7.88 6.01
C CYS A 27 0.62 -8.87 6.89
N GLN A 28 -0.60 -8.51 7.29
CA GLN A 28 -1.50 -9.37 8.06
C GLN A 28 -2.37 -10.21 7.12
N THR A 29 -3.64 -9.87 6.96
CA THR A 29 -4.65 -10.72 6.30
C THR A 29 -4.81 -10.47 4.80
N GLY A 30 -4.18 -9.42 4.28
CA GLY A 30 -4.33 -8.99 2.88
C GLY A 30 -3.47 -9.77 1.88
N GLY A 31 -2.33 -10.34 2.29
CA GLY A 31 -1.52 -11.13 1.36
C GLY A 31 -0.46 -12.01 2.03
N TYR A 32 0.48 -11.39 2.73
CA TYR A 32 1.66 -12.08 3.26
C TYR A 32 1.37 -12.99 4.46
N ASN A 33 0.25 -12.79 5.18
CA ASN A 33 -0.19 -13.65 6.27
C ASN A 33 0.91 -13.92 7.31
N LEU A 34 1.68 -12.87 7.67
CA LEU A 34 2.86 -13.01 8.52
C LEU A 34 2.54 -13.70 9.85
N GLU A 35 1.38 -13.40 10.44
CA GLU A 35 0.91 -14.00 11.70
C GLU A 35 0.72 -15.53 11.63
N LYS A 36 0.57 -16.10 10.43
CA LYS A 36 0.35 -17.54 10.20
C LYS A 36 1.57 -18.28 9.66
N THR A 37 2.63 -17.58 9.28
CA THR A 37 3.77 -18.17 8.55
C THR A 37 4.62 -19.15 9.37
N LYS A 38 4.50 -19.19 10.71
CA LYS A 38 5.17 -20.16 11.62
C LYS A 38 6.65 -20.44 11.27
N VAL A 39 7.39 -19.41 10.85
CA VAL A 39 8.80 -19.51 10.43
C VAL A 39 9.74 -19.28 11.62
N SER A 40 10.98 -19.77 11.51
CA SER A 40 12.05 -19.45 12.46
C SER A 40 12.51 -18.00 12.34
N GLU A 41 13.13 -17.45 13.38
CA GLU A 41 13.57 -16.05 13.44
C GLU A 41 14.48 -15.63 12.26
N PRO A 42 15.52 -16.39 11.83
CA PRO A 42 16.33 -15.99 10.68
C PRO A 42 15.52 -15.93 9.38
N ARG A 43 14.57 -16.85 9.21
CA ARG A 43 13.70 -16.91 8.04
C ARG A 43 12.66 -15.79 8.06
N PHE A 44 12.17 -15.43 9.24
CA PHE A 44 11.30 -14.28 9.44
C PHE A 44 11.99 -12.98 9.04
N LEU A 45 13.23 -12.75 9.49
CA LEU A 45 14.01 -11.56 9.12
C LEU A 45 14.23 -11.50 7.59
N ALA A 46 14.60 -12.62 6.97
CA ALA A 46 14.73 -12.68 5.51
C ALA A 46 13.42 -12.36 4.78
N LEU A 47 12.28 -12.84 5.30
CA LEU A 47 10.96 -12.56 4.75
C LEU A 47 10.60 -11.07 4.84
N ILE A 48 10.81 -10.44 6.00
CA ILE A 48 10.57 -9.01 6.20
C ILE A 48 11.45 -8.17 5.25
N LEU A 49 12.72 -8.54 5.09
CA LEU A 49 13.61 -7.87 4.15
C LEU A 49 13.10 -7.97 2.70
N LEU A 50 12.66 -9.16 2.28
CA LEU A 50 12.08 -9.37 0.95
C LEU A 50 10.82 -8.54 0.73
N ILE A 51 9.94 -8.48 1.74
CA ILE A 51 8.72 -7.65 1.70
C ILE A 51 9.09 -6.16 1.56
N ALA A 52 10.07 -5.68 2.34
CA ALA A 52 10.52 -4.28 2.27
C ALA A 52 11.08 -3.91 0.88
N ILE A 53 11.87 -4.79 0.27
CA ILE A 53 12.39 -4.60 -1.09
C ILE A 53 11.24 -4.59 -2.10
N ALA A 54 10.32 -5.56 -2.02
CA ALA A 54 9.17 -5.65 -2.91
C ALA A 54 8.29 -4.40 -2.83
N TYR A 55 7.97 -3.91 -1.63
CA TYR A 55 7.21 -2.67 -1.45
C TYR A 55 7.92 -1.45 -2.00
N SER A 56 9.22 -1.32 -1.78
CA SER A 56 10.00 -0.19 -2.28
C SER A 56 9.98 -0.12 -3.81
N LEU A 57 10.17 -1.28 -4.46
CA LEU A 57 10.13 -1.40 -5.93
C LEU A 57 8.72 -1.13 -6.47
N ASN A 58 7.70 -1.76 -5.90
CA ASN A 58 6.31 -1.63 -6.35
C ASN A 58 5.77 -0.22 -6.12
N THR A 59 6.12 0.44 -5.01
CA THR A 59 5.74 1.83 -4.74
C THR A 59 6.34 2.77 -5.79
N THR A 60 7.63 2.62 -6.07
CA THR A 60 8.33 3.44 -7.09
C THR A 60 7.72 3.24 -8.47
N ARG A 61 7.48 1.98 -8.87
CA ARG A 61 6.83 1.65 -10.15
C ARG A 61 5.40 2.18 -10.22
N GLY A 62 4.62 2.04 -9.15
CA GLY A 62 3.25 2.54 -9.06
C GLY A 62 3.17 4.06 -9.22
N GLN A 63 4.11 4.82 -8.63
CA GLN A 63 4.18 6.27 -8.82
C GLN A 63 4.49 6.65 -10.28
N ASN A 64 5.42 5.94 -10.92
CA ASN A 64 5.74 6.18 -12.34
C ASN A 64 4.54 5.87 -13.24
N LEU A 65 3.83 4.77 -12.97
CA LEU A 65 2.62 4.40 -13.70
C LEU A 65 1.49 5.43 -13.50
N LYS A 66 1.28 5.93 -12.28
CA LYS A 66 0.30 6.99 -12.00
C LYS A 66 0.57 8.25 -12.81
N LYS A 67 1.85 8.59 -13.05
CA LYS A 67 2.26 9.71 -13.92
C LYS A 67 2.02 9.42 -15.41
N SER A 68 2.10 8.16 -15.83
CA SER A 68 1.92 7.75 -17.23
C SER A 68 0.46 7.76 -17.73
N GLY A 69 -0.52 7.95 -16.85
CA GLY A 69 -1.95 7.99 -17.22
C GLY A 69 -2.62 6.64 -17.47
N THR A 70 -1.88 5.52 -17.43
CA THR A 70 -2.39 4.17 -17.70
C THR A 70 -3.05 3.53 -16.46
N ARG A 71 -4.05 4.21 -15.87
CA ARG A 71 -4.71 3.76 -14.63
C ARG A 71 -5.55 2.48 -14.83
N ASP A 72 -6.18 2.34 -15.99
CA ASP A 72 -7.07 1.21 -16.31
C ASP A 72 -6.36 -0.15 -16.31
N TYR A 73 -5.02 -0.16 -16.50
CA TYR A 73 -4.22 -1.39 -16.49
C TYR A 73 -3.82 -1.85 -15.08
N ILE A 74 -3.90 -0.95 -14.09
CA ILE A 74 -3.44 -1.20 -12.72
C ILE A 74 -4.62 -1.59 -11.83
N CYS A 75 -5.76 -0.93 -12.00
CA CYS A 75 -6.99 -1.18 -11.27
C CYS A 75 -8.18 -1.30 -12.23
N ARG A 76 -9.10 -2.22 -11.96
CA ARG A 76 -10.36 -2.30 -12.73
C ARG A 76 -11.19 -1.05 -12.47
N SER A 77 -11.74 -0.48 -13.53
CA SER A 77 -12.74 0.59 -13.43
C SER A 77 -13.92 0.17 -12.55
N LYS A 78 -14.44 1.11 -11.77
CA LYS A 78 -15.52 0.88 -10.81
C LYS A 78 -16.80 0.46 -11.55
N GLU A 79 -17.29 -0.74 -11.25
CA GLU A 79 -18.56 -1.24 -11.78
C GLU A 79 -19.73 -0.40 -11.23
N ALA A 80 -20.66 0.04 -12.10
CA ALA A 80 -21.72 1.01 -11.77
C ALA A 80 -22.66 0.60 -10.61
N LYS A 81 -22.72 -0.69 -10.25
CA LYS A 81 -23.62 -1.23 -9.21
C LYS A 81 -22.90 -1.65 -7.91
N ARG A 82 -21.59 -1.44 -7.81
CA ARG A 82 -20.79 -1.92 -6.68
C ARG A 82 -20.37 -0.76 -5.76
N GLY A 83 -20.63 -0.91 -4.46
CA GLY A 83 -20.25 0.08 -3.44
C GLY A 83 -18.72 0.26 -3.35
N PRO A 84 -17.97 -0.78 -2.93
CA PRO A 84 -16.51 -0.74 -2.89
C PRO A 84 -15.88 -1.13 -4.25
N GLU A 85 -14.74 -0.53 -4.55
CA GLU A 85 -13.92 -0.91 -5.71
C GLU A 85 -13.42 -2.37 -5.57
N ARG A 86 -13.18 -3.04 -6.70
CA ARG A 86 -12.52 -4.35 -6.68
C ARG A 86 -11.02 -4.13 -6.56
N HIS A 87 -10.45 -4.65 -5.49
CA HIS A 87 -9.01 -4.74 -5.30
C HIS A 87 -8.56 -6.17 -5.62
N SER A 88 -7.34 -6.34 -6.10
CA SER A 88 -6.65 -7.64 -6.01
C SER A 88 -6.29 -7.91 -4.54
N ASP A 89 -5.62 -9.03 -4.28
CA ASP A 89 -5.07 -9.31 -2.94
C ASP A 89 -4.13 -8.18 -2.46
N PHE A 90 -3.56 -7.41 -3.40
CA PHE A 90 -2.78 -6.21 -3.09
C PHE A 90 -3.62 -4.95 -3.26
N TRP A 91 -3.72 -4.17 -2.18
CA TRP A 91 -4.54 -2.96 -2.19
C TRP A 91 -3.82 -1.81 -2.90
N ILE A 92 -4.48 -1.24 -3.92
CA ILE A 92 -4.00 -0.06 -4.62
C ILE A 92 -4.51 1.14 -3.83
N GLY A 93 -3.61 1.79 -3.09
CA GLY A 93 -3.93 2.94 -2.23
C GLY A 93 -4.75 4.03 -2.93
N THR A 94 -5.54 4.76 -2.12
CA THR A 94 -6.37 5.91 -2.55
C THR A 94 -5.54 7.12 -2.98
#